data_AF-A0A932FZ20-F1
#
_entry.id   AF-A0A932FZ20-F1
#
_cell.length_a   1.000
_cell.length_b   1.000
_cell.length_c   1.000
_cell.angle_alpha   90.00
_cell.angle_beta   90.00
_cell.angle_gamma   90.00
#
_symmetry.space_group_name_H-M   'P 1'
#
loop_
_entity.id
_entity.type
_entity.pdbx_description
1 polymer ?
#
loop_
_entity_poly.entity_id
_entity_poly.type
_entity_poly.pdbx_seq_one_letter_code
_entity_poly.pdbx_strand_id
1 'polypeptide(L)'
;MRTSVRPATSCSRSSRGCPAPTRASRGRSCEGPRRPRPDRGPAPCRRASRWAGSSSGQQGSLVTVDLQRRLDAASSIARDAGELALDFFERRESLITETKGQQDYVSVADREVEALIVRRLVEEFPDDSTLGEEGGGTTGDAVWVIDPIDGTTNFLRGIPFWCISIAFVWRGVTEIGVVRDPTRDQLFSALRGGGARLNDRAIGVSGRSSLDDALVGFGYGGRSDPAGFAEASRRILERHAEFRRLGSAALSLCYVASGRLDGFWQAHLSAWDALAAMVVIREAGGRTNDFLADGGLARGNHVLAATPGLFDDLAALSGLG
;
A
#
# COMPACT_ATOMS: atom_id res chain seq x y z
N MET A 1 23.94 -56.96 -24.15
CA MET A 1 23.26 -57.52 -22.97
C MET A 1 21.83 -57.03 -22.96
N ARG A 2 20.88 -57.96 -23.12
CA ARG A 2 19.43 -57.76 -23.08
C ARG A 2 18.94 -58.16 -21.70
N THR A 3 18.09 -57.37 -21.08
CA THR A 3 17.20 -57.77 -19.97
C THR A 3 15.89 -56.99 -20.17
N SER A 4 14.85 -57.58 -20.75
CA SER A 4 13.88 -58.49 -20.12
C SER A 4 12.94 -57.75 -19.16
N VAL A 5 11.87 -57.17 -19.69
CA VAL A 5 10.64 -56.82 -18.96
C VAL A 5 9.60 -57.91 -19.30
N ARG A 6 9.01 -58.52 -18.27
CA ARG A 6 7.83 -59.40 -18.39
C ARG A 6 6.63 -58.81 -17.63
N PRO A 7 5.39 -59.14 -18.04
CA PRO A 7 4.18 -58.36 -17.75
C PRO A 7 3.21 -59.08 -16.80
N ALA A 8 2.12 -58.38 -16.46
CA ALA A 8 0.75 -58.82 -16.07
C ALA A 8 0.20 -57.81 -15.01
N THR A 9 -1.07 -57.47 -14.88
CA THR A 9 -2.33 -58.15 -15.21
C THR A 9 -3.45 -57.12 -15.31
N SER A 10 -4.38 -57.35 -16.23
CA SER A 10 -5.73 -56.77 -16.25
C SER A 10 -6.57 -57.28 -15.08
N CYS A 11 -7.39 -56.43 -14.47
CA CYS A 11 -8.55 -56.87 -13.69
C CYS A 11 -9.79 -56.04 -14.04
N SER A 12 -10.87 -56.76 -14.27
CA SER A 12 -12.13 -56.32 -14.87
C SER A 12 -13.23 -56.12 -13.84
N ARG A 13 -14.25 -55.34 -14.23
CA ARG A 13 -15.64 -55.26 -13.71
C ARG A 13 -15.83 -54.56 -12.35
N SER A 14 -16.66 -53.52 -12.33
CA SER A 14 -18.12 -53.70 -12.24
C SER A 14 -18.88 -52.37 -12.33
N SER A 15 -19.99 -52.45 -13.05
CA SER A 15 -21.07 -51.49 -13.18
C SER A 15 -21.92 -51.40 -11.89
N ARG A 16 -22.35 -50.20 -11.52
CA ARG A 16 -23.68 -49.95 -10.93
C ARG A 16 -23.96 -48.43 -10.94
N GLY A 17 -25.00 -48.05 -11.68
CA GLY A 17 -25.46 -46.67 -11.77
C GLY A 17 -26.32 -46.25 -10.59
N CYS A 18 -26.54 -44.94 -10.47
CA CYS A 18 -27.67 -44.35 -9.76
C CYS A 18 -28.25 -43.20 -10.59
N PRO A 19 -29.58 -42.97 -10.55
CA PRO A 19 -30.31 -42.16 -11.51
C PRO A 19 -30.47 -40.70 -11.06
N ALA A 20 -30.70 -39.82 -12.05
CA ALA A 20 -31.22 -38.47 -11.84
C ALA A 20 -32.74 -38.49 -11.53
N PRO A 21 -33.27 -37.42 -10.91
CA PRO A 21 -34.61 -36.98 -11.26
C PRO A 21 -34.75 -35.47 -11.57
N THR A 22 -35.51 -35.27 -12.65
CA THR A 22 -36.35 -34.19 -13.17
C THR A 22 -36.91 -33.06 -12.26
N ARG A 23 -36.74 -31.83 -12.77
CA ARG A 23 -37.66 -30.68 -13.03
C ARG A 23 -39.07 -30.58 -12.40
N ALA A 24 -39.40 -29.30 -12.10
CA ALA A 24 -40.70 -28.58 -12.05
C ALA A 24 -41.52 -28.72 -10.74
N SER A 25 -42.25 -27.72 -10.20
CA SER A 25 -42.98 -26.59 -10.77
C SER A 25 -43.49 -25.57 -9.71
N ARG A 26 -43.65 -24.30 -10.12
CA ARG A 26 -44.75 -23.31 -9.90
C ARG A 26 -45.41 -23.07 -8.52
N GLY A 27 -45.47 -21.77 -8.14
CA GLY A 27 -46.54 -21.13 -7.34
C GLY A 27 -46.10 -19.73 -6.86
N ARG A 28 -46.58 -18.61 -7.45
CA ARG A 28 -47.65 -17.68 -6.95
C ARG A 28 -47.41 -17.20 -5.51
N SER A 29 -47.51 -15.93 -5.10
CA SER A 29 -48.06 -14.70 -5.69
C SER A 29 -47.67 -13.50 -4.80
N CYS A 30 -47.59 -12.34 -5.45
CA CYS A 30 -47.86 -10.97 -5.01
C CYS A 30 -48.16 -10.71 -3.52
N GLU A 31 -47.39 -9.79 -2.91
CA GLU A 31 -47.93 -8.73 -2.05
C GLU A 31 -46.86 -7.63 -1.86
N GLY A 32 -47.15 -6.43 -2.34
CA GLY A 32 -46.25 -5.27 -2.24
C GLY A 32 -46.66 -4.36 -1.07
N PRO A 33 -45.71 -3.65 -0.43
CA PRO A 33 -46.06 -2.65 0.57
C PRO A 33 -46.40 -1.30 -0.07
N ARG A 34 -47.51 -0.72 0.39
CA ARG A 34 -48.05 0.58 0.00
C ARG A 34 -47.15 1.73 0.47
N ARG A 35 -46.88 2.70 -0.41
CA ARG A 35 -46.24 3.98 -0.09
C ARG A 35 -47.24 4.97 0.53
N PRO A 36 -46.87 5.81 1.51
CA PRO A 36 -47.50 7.10 1.73
C PRO A 36 -46.74 8.23 1.02
N ARG A 37 -47.49 9.20 0.49
CA ARG A 37 -47.01 10.44 -0.14
C ARG A 37 -46.55 11.45 0.93
N PRO A 38 -45.69 12.43 0.56
CA PRO A 38 -45.26 13.49 1.47
C PRO A 38 -46.26 14.64 1.48
N ASP A 39 -46.54 15.19 2.66
CA ASP A 39 -47.28 16.44 2.80
C ASP A 39 -46.31 17.63 2.90
N ARG A 40 -46.59 18.69 2.14
CA ARG A 40 -45.84 19.95 2.09
C ARG A 40 -46.73 21.05 2.65
N GLY A 41 -46.24 21.86 3.60
CA GLY A 41 -46.85 23.14 3.94
C GLY A 41 -46.19 23.84 5.13
N PRO A 42 -46.22 25.18 5.22
CA PRO A 42 -45.02 25.97 5.50
C PRO A 42 -45.05 26.81 6.79
N ALA A 43 -43.89 27.30 7.22
CA ALA A 43 -43.57 28.73 7.49
C ALA A 43 -42.46 28.89 8.55
N PRO A 44 -41.50 29.82 8.36
CA PRO A 44 -40.44 30.09 9.32
C PRO A 44 -40.84 31.21 10.29
N CYS A 45 -40.51 31.06 11.58
CA CYS A 45 -40.63 32.14 12.54
C CYS A 45 -39.31 32.39 13.27
N ARG A 46 -38.87 33.65 13.16
CA ARG A 46 -37.65 34.24 13.70
C ARG A 46 -37.63 34.17 15.23
N ARG A 47 -36.44 33.96 15.80
CA ARG A 47 -35.99 34.78 16.94
C ARG A 47 -34.47 34.76 17.07
N ALA A 48 -33.91 35.97 17.01
CA ALA A 48 -32.56 36.26 17.42
C ALA A 48 -32.47 36.20 18.96
N SER A 49 -31.42 35.58 19.47
CA SER A 49 -30.93 35.82 20.83
C SER A 49 -29.43 36.00 20.77
N ARG A 50 -29.02 37.25 20.95
CA ARG A 50 -27.64 37.68 21.17
C ARG A 50 -27.12 36.98 22.42
N TRP A 51 -26.01 36.27 22.29
CA TRP A 51 -25.14 35.94 23.41
C TRP A 51 -23.83 36.67 23.17
N ALA A 52 -23.66 37.79 23.88
CA ALA A 52 -22.38 38.45 24.04
C ALA A 52 -21.58 37.64 25.06
N GLY A 53 -20.74 36.73 24.57
CA GLY A 53 -19.70 36.07 25.35
C GLY A 53 -18.38 36.73 25.03
N SER A 54 -17.85 37.51 25.97
CA SER A 54 -16.47 37.98 25.94
C SER A 54 -15.53 36.80 26.15
N SER A 55 -15.00 36.24 25.07
CA SER A 55 -13.82 35.37 25.14
C SER A 55 -12.61 36.19 24.75
N SER A 56 -11.85 36.58 25.77
CA SER A 56 -10.43 36.91 25.66
C SER A 56 -9.72 35.71 25.03
N GLY A 57 -9.61 35.72 23.70
CA GLY A 57 -8.86 34.72 22.96
C GLY A 57 -7.39 34.85 23.33
N GLN A 58 -6.93 33.93 24.20
CA GLN A 58 -5.53 33.58 24.25
C GLN A 58 -5.11 33.20 22.83
N GLN A 59 -4.22 33.99 22.25
CA GLN A 59 -3.52 33.64 21.03
C GLN A 59 -2.66 32.43 21.34
N GLY A 60 -3.22 31.23 21.13
CA GLY A 60 -2.43 30.02 21.01
C GLY A 60 -1.48 30.22 19.84
N SER A 61 -0.19 30.26 20.12
CA SER A 61 0.86 30.20 19.10
C SER A 61 0.56 29.04 18.17
N LEU A 62 0.08 29.32 16.96
CA LEU A 62 -0.07 28.32 15.90
C LEU A 62 1.35 27.90 15.52
N VAL A 63 1.82 26.80 16.08
CA VAL A 63 3.03 26.13 15.61
C VAL A 63 2.82 25.84 14.13
N THR A 64 3.52 26.59 13.29
CA THR A 64 3.48 26.40 11.84
C THR A 64 4.42 25.24 11.54
N VAL A 65 3.87 24.12 11.08
CA VAL A 65 4.67 22.94 10.70
C VAL A 65 5.40 23.27 9.41
N ASP A 66 6.73 23.33 9.48
CA ASP A 66 7.57 23.47 8.29
C ASP A 66 7.67 22.11 7.59
N LEU A 67 6.82 21.92 6.57
CA LEU A 67 6.77 20.69 5.79
C LEU A 67 7.92 20.58 4.80
N GLN A 68 8.45 21.70 4.30
CA GLN A 68 9.56 21.66 3.35
C GLN A 68 10.83 21.21 4.05
N ARG A 69 11.13 21.78 5.23
CA ARG A 69 12.26 21.32 6.05
C ARG A 69 12.15 19.82 6.39
N ARG A 70 10.95 19.35 6.71
CA ARG A 70 10.70 17.92 6.97
C ARG A 70 10.93 17.05 5.74
N LEU A 71 10.51 17.48 4.55
CA LEU A 71 10.77 16.77 3.30
C LEU A 71 12.28 16.65 3.04
N ASP A 72 13.02 17.75 3.21
CA ASP A 72 14.46 17.80 2.96
C ASP A 72 15.21 16.89 3.96
N ALA A 73 14.83 16.95 5.24
CA ALA A 73 15.36 16.08 6.28
C ALA A 73 15.07 14.60 6.00
N ALA A 74 13.81 14.24 5.74
CA ALA A 74 13.42 12.85 5.42
C ALA A 74 14.14 12.34 4.16
N SER A 75 14.32 13.20 3.16
CA SER A 75 15.08 12.87 1.96
C SER A 75 16.55 12.62 2.26
N SER A 76 17.20 13.42 3.11
CA SER A 76 18.58 13.16 3.55
C SER A 76 18.68 11.87 4.36
N ILE A 77 17.79 11.68 5.33
CA ILE A 77 17.79 10.51 6.21
C ILE A 77 17.56 9.22 5.42
N ALA A 78 16.65 9.21 4.45
CA ALA A 78 16.42 8.08 3.57
C ALA A 78 17.67 7.75 2.73
N ARG A 79 18.53 8.74 2.43
CA ARG A 79 19.79 8.46 1.73
C ARG A 79 20.78 7.71 2.60
N ASP A 80 21.04 8.22 3.79
CA ASP A 80 21.94 7.58 4.76
C ASP A 80 21.44 6.19 5.16
N ALA A 81 20.13 6.04 5.41
CA ALA A 81 19.50 4.76 5.71
C ALA A 81 19.66 3.76 4.55
N GLY A 82 19.47 4.22 3.31
CA GLY A 82 19.66 3.41 2.11
C GLY A 82 21.10 2.95 1.93
N GLU A 83 22.09 3.79 2.25
CA GLU A 83 23.51 3.43 2.21
C GLU A 83 23.85 2.34 3.24
N LEU A 84 23.36 2.49 4.48
CA LEU A 84 23.52 1.48 5.53
C LEU A 84 22.87 0.14 5.13
N ALA A 85 21.63 0.18 4.64
CA ALA A 85 20.92 -1.02 4.20
C ALA A 85 21.62 -1.70 3.00
N LEU A 86 22.20 -0.91 2.08
CA LEU A 86 22.92 -1.44 0.94
C LEU A 86 24.20 -2.17 1.35
N ASP A 87 24.96 -1.63 2.31
CA ASP A 87 26.13 -2.29 2.87
C ASP A 87 25.78 -3.64 3.51
N PHE A 88 24.66 -3.70 4.26
CA PHE A 88 24.12 -4.97 4.71
C PHE A 88 23.86 -5.90 3.52
N PHE A 89 23.07 -5.48 2.54
CA PHE A 89 22.68 -6.28 1.38
C PHE A 89 23.87 -6.88 0.61
N GLU A 90 24.94 -6.10 0.44
CA GLU A 90 26.18 -6.53 -0.22
C GLU A 90 26.94 -7.58 0.60
N ARG A 91 26.93 -7.46 1.93
CA ARG A 91 27.61 -8.38 2.87
C ARG A 91 26.72 -9.49 3.43
N ARG A 92 25.52 -9.69 2.86
CA ARG A 92 24.50 -10.63 3.37
C ARG A 92 25.05 -12.04 3.60
N GLU A 93 25.87 -12.57 2.67
CA GLU A 93 26.34 -13.96 2.75
C GLU A 93 27.31 -14.18 3.92
N SER A 94 28.23 -13.23 4.16
CA SER A 94 29.11 -13.28 5.32
C SER A 94 28.35 -13.09 6.64
N LEU A 95 27.44 -12.13 6.70
CA LEU A 95 26.75 -11.79 7.95
C LEU A 95 25.74 -12.87 8.36
N ILE A 96 25.10 -13.56 7.40
CA ILE A 96 24.22 -14.72 7.69
C ILE A 96 25.00 -15.87 8.36
N THR A 97 26.29 -16.04 8.06
CA THR A 97 27.10 -17.08 8.72
C THR A 97 27.49 -16.71 10.15
N GLU A 98 27.62 -15.42 10.42
CA GLU A 98 27.94 -14.89 11.75
C GLU A 98 26.70 -14.85 12.67
N THR A 99 25.51 -14.63 12.11
CA THR A 99 24.24 -14.71 12.82
C THR A 99 23.66 -16.13 12.78
N LYS A 100 22.63 -16.43 13.59
CA LYS A 100 22.03 -17.78 13.64
C LYS A 100 20.99 -18.01 12.53
N GLY A 101 21.16 -17.36 11.37
CA GLY A 101 20.36 -17.59 10.17
C GLY A 101 19.84 -16.33 9.50
N GLN A 102 19.14 -16.52 8.37
CA GLN A 102 18.63 -15.41 7.53
C GLN A 102 17.65 -14.51 8.27
N GLN A 103 16.73 -15.08 9.06
CA GLN A 103 15.73 -14.29 9.79
C GLN A 103 16.39 -13.40 10.86
N ASP A 104 17.39 -13.92 11.56
CA ASP A 104 18.15 -13.13 12.55
C ASP A 104 18.92 -11.99 11.89
N TYR A 105 19.53 -12.27 10.74
CA TYR A 105 20.29 -11.29 9.97
C TYR A 105 19.42 -10.11 9.52
N VAL A 106 18.26 -10.37 8.91
CA VAL A 106 17.40 -9.26 8.45
C VAL A 106 16.85 -8.45 9.61
N SER A 107 16.45 -9.12 10.71
CA SER A 107 16.00 -8.41 11.90
C SER A 107 17.10 -7.49 12.48
N VAL A 108 18.39 -7.81 12.32
CA VAL A 108 19.48 -6.88 12.66
C VAL A 108 19.54 -5.72 11.68
N ALA A 109 19.51 -5.98 10.37
CA ALA A 109 19.54 -4.93 9.36
C ALA A 109 18.36 -3.95 9.52
N ASP A 110 17.13 -4.47 9.62
CA ASP A 110 15.90 -3.68 9.86
C ASP A 110 16.03 -2.82 11.13
N ARG A 111 16.44 -3.41 12.26
CA ARG A 111 16.59 -2.70 13.54
C ARG A 111 17.63 -1.57 13.48
N GLU A 112 18.79 -1.82 12.88
CA GLU A 112 19.87 -0.83 12.78
C GLU A 112 19.48 0.33 11.84
N VAL A 113 18.83 0.01 10.72
CA VAL A 113 18.32 1.00 9.76
C VAL A 113 17.21 1.84 10.39
N GLU A 114 16.23 1.20 11.04
CA GLU A 114 15.16 1.91 11.75
C GLU A 114 15.72 2.81 12.86
N ALA A 115 16.67 2.31 13.65
CA ALA A 115 17.32 3.08 14.71
C ALA A 115 18.04 4.33 14.17
N LEU A 116 18.71 4.23 13.02
CA LEU A 116 19.31 5.39 12.36
C LEU A 116 18.25 6.41 11.96
N ILE A 117 17.16 5.97 11.32
CA ILE A 117 16.08 6.86 10.86
C ILE A 117 15.44 7.56 12.05
N VAL A 118 15.01 6.79 13.06
CA VAL A 118 14.34 7.31 14.27
C VAL A 118 15.25 8.27 15.02
N ARG A 119 16.53 7.94 15.23
CA ARG A 119 17.48 8.82 15.91
C ARG A 119 17.56 10.18 15.22
N ARG A 120 17.77 10.21 13.89
CA ARG A 120 17.91 11.47 13.15
C ARG A 120 16.60 12.28 13.13
N LEU A 121 15.45 11.62 13.01
CA LEU A 121 14.15 12.29 13.06
C LEU A 121 13.88 12.92 14.44
N VAL A 122 14.15 12.20 15.53
CA VAL A 122 13.96 12.70 16.89
C VAL A 122 14.95 13.82 17.24
N GLU A 123 16.19 13.73 16.77
CA GLU A 123 17.19 14.80 16.92
C GLU A 123 16.76 16.09 16.22
N GLU A 124 16.15 15.99 15.03
CA GLU A 124 15.75 17.16 14.24
C GLU A 124 14.35 17.70 14.59
N PHE A 125 13.42 16.81 14.93
CA PHE A 125 12.01 17.09 15.22
C PHE A 125 11.56 16.40 16.53
N PRO A 126 12.02 16.86 17.70
CA PRO A 126 11.80 16.19 18.98
C PRO A 126 10.34 16.12 19.43
N ASP A 127 9.45 16.94 18.86
CA ASP A 127 8.02 16.97 19.15
C ASP A 127 7.19 16.03 18.26
N ASP A 128 7.78 15.48 17.19
CA ASP A 128 7.11 14.53 16.30
C ASP A 128 7.20 13.11 16.85
N SER A 129 6.15 12.31 16.70
CA SER A 129 6.19 10.89 17.05
C SER A 129 6.67 10.02 15.88
N THR A 130 7.09 8.80 16.17
CA THR A 130 7.48 7.80 15.17
C THR A 130 6.61 6.56 15.29
N LEU A 131 6.35 5.90 14.17
CA LEU A 131 5.66 4.62 14.03
C LEU A 131 6.45 3.77 13.02
N GLY A 132 7.25 2.83 13.51
CA GLY A 132 8.04 1.90 12.70
C GLY A 132 7.46 0.49 12.66
N GLU A 133 7.91 -0.31 11.69
CA GLU A 133 7.58 -1.73 11.58
C GLU A 133 8.13 -2.54 12.76
N GLU A 134 9.39 -2.31 13.13
CA GLU A 134 10.08 -3.12 14.15
C GLU A 134 9.88 -2.55 15.56
N GLY A 135 9.99 -1.24 15.72
CA GLY A 135 9.92 -0.55 17.01
C GLY A 135 8.51 -0.19 17.47
N GLY A 136 7.52 -0.26 16.59
CA GLY A 136 6.19 0.27 16.83
C GLY A 136 6.23 1.79 17.07
N GLY A 137 5.44 2.28 18.02
CA GLY A 137 5.49 3.68 18.42
C GLY A 137 4.17 4.26 18.93
N THR A 138 4.11 5.58 19.04
CA THR A 138 2.93 6.32 19.49
C THR A 138 2.35 7.16 18.36
N THR A 139 1.03 7.29 18.37
CA THR A 139 0.32 8.18 17.45
C THR A 139 0.12 9.54 18.10
N GLY A 140 0.11 10.58 17.28
CA GLY A 140 -0.07 11.96 17.68
C GLY A 140 -0.51 12.82 16.50
N ASP A 141 -0.44 14.15 16.66
CA ASP A 141 -0.75 15.06 15.56
C ASP A 141 0.31 15.02 14.45
N ALA A 142 1.60 14.83 14.79
CA ALA A 142 2.72 14.68 13.87
C ALA A 142 3.34 13.29 14.04
N VAL A 143 3.26 12.46 13.00
CA VAL A 143 3.74 11.07 13.05
C VAL A 143 4.59 10.77 11.82
N TRP A 144 5.83 10.34 12.05
CA TRP A 144 6.68 9.71 11.04
C TRP A 144 6.37 8.22 10.96
N VAL A 145 6.02 7.73 9.78
CA VAL A 145 5.70 6.31 9.54
C VAL A 145 6.82 5.70 8.69
N ILE A 146 7.46 4.64 9.19
CA ILE A 146 8.76 4.18 8.69
C ILE A 146 8.71 2.69 8.37
N ASP A 147 9.16 2.33 7.17
CA ASP A 147 9.60 0.98 6.82
C ASP A 147 11.11 1.02 6.56
N PRO A 148 11.95 0.39 7.40
CA PRO A 148 13.38 0.36 7.18
C PRO A 148 13.77 -0.47 5.95
N ILE A 149 13.06 -1.55 5.60
CA ILE A 149 13.34 -2.40 4.44
C ILE A 149 12.04 -3.04 3.89
N ASP A 150 11.31 -2.31 3.05
CA ASP A 150 10.20 -2.89 2.29
C ASP A 150 10.76 -3.86 1.24
N GLY A 151 10.33 -5.12 1.32
CA GLY A 151 10.84 -6.19 0.47
C GLY A 151 11.91 -7.05 1.13
N THR A 152 11.88 -7.22 2.45
CA THR A 152 12.75 -8.12 3.23
C THR A 152 13.02 -9.50 2.61
N THR A 153 12.03 -10.12 1.97
CA THR A 153 12.26 -11.41 1.26
C THR A 153 13.22 -11.25 0.07
N ASN A 154 13.07 -10.17 -0.72
CA ASN A 154 13.97 -9.88 -1.82
C ASN A 154 15.37 -9.55 -1.31
N PHE A 155 15.45 -8.72 -0.27
CA PHE A 155 16.69 -8.35 0.41
C PHE A 155 17.50 -9.60 0.80
N LEU A 156 16.87 -10.54 1.53
CA LEU A 156 17.48 -11.79 1.98
C LEU A 156 17.94 -12.71 0.84
N ARG A 157 17.24 -12.68 -0.29
CA ARG A 157 17.53 -13.53 -1.44
C ARG A 157 18.51 -12.91 -2.43
N GLY A 158 19.01 -11.70 -2.16
CA GLY A 158 19.89 -10.97 -3.06
C GLY A 158 19.17 -10.44 -4.31
N ILE A 159 17.84 -10.31 -4.27
CA ILE A 159 17.05 -9.73 -5.36
C ILE A 159 17.07 -8.20 -5.16
N PRO A 160 17.62 -7.41 -6.10
CA PRO A 160 17.77 -5.97 -5.93
C PRO A 160 16.45 -5.25 -6.25
N PHE A 161 15.40 -5.50 -5.45
CA PHE A 161 14.10 -4.84 -5.55
C PHE A 161 13.50 -4.71 -4.14
N TRP A 162 13.95 -3.70 -3.41
CA TRP A 162 13.56 -3.36 -2.04
C TRP A 162 13.86 -1.86 -1.81
N CYS A 163 13.29 -1.26 -0.78
CA CYS A 163 13.48 0.18 -0.52
C CYS A 163 13.31 0.57 0.96
N ILE A 164 13.77 1.77 1.30
CA ILE A 164 13.41 2.48 2.52
C ILE A 164 12.12 3.28 2.25
N SER A 165 11.15 3.28 3.18
CA SER A 165 9.92 4.08 3.09
C SER A 165 9.79 4.99 4.32
N ILE A 166 9.58 6.29 4.09
CA ILE A 166 9.35 7.28 5.14
C ILE A 166 8.18 8.18 4.74
N ALA A 167 7.13 8.20 5.57
CA ALA A 167 6.00 9.10 5.40
C ALA A 167 5.86 10.03 6.61
N PHE A 168 5.28 11.21 6.40
CA PHE A 168 4.87 12.10 7.50
C PHE A 168 3.36 12.30 7.46
N VAL A 169 2.71 12.01 8.58
CA VAL A 169 1.28 12.21 8.80
C VAL A 169 1.09 13.39 9.74
N TRP A 170 0.42 14.43 9.27
CA TRP A 170 0.03 15.59 10.06
C TRP A 170 -1.49 15.64 10.18
N ARG A 171 -2.01 15.53 11.41
CA ARG A 171 -3.44 15.59 11.73
C ARG A 171 -4.31 14.67 10.87
N GLY A 172 -3.85 13.44 10.67
CA GLY A 172 -4.55 12.42 9.89
C GLY A 172 -4.43 12.57 8.37
N VAL A 173 -3.59 13.47 7.89
CA VAL A 173 -3.28 13.63 6.46
C VAL A 173 -1.82 13.24 6.22
N THR A 174 -1.56 12.35 5.27
CA THR A 174 -0.18 12.08 4.83
C THR A 174 0.29 13.24 3.96
N GLU A 175 1.20 14.06 4.49
CA GLU A 175 1.72 15.28 3.87
C GLU A 175 2.98 15.02 3.05
N ILE A 176 3.85 14.12 3.52
CA ILE A 176 5.15 13.85 2.91
C ILE A 176 5.27 12.35 2.64
N GLY A 177 5.87 12.01 1.50
CA GLY A 177 6.32 10.66 1.19
C GLY A 177 7.71 10.66 0.57
N VAL A 178 8.60 9.81 1.10
CA VAL A 178 9.94 9.57 0.59
C VAL A 178 10.16 8.06 0.50
N VAL A 179 10.60 7.57 -0.67
CA VAL A 179 10.95 6.17 -0.89
C VAL A 179 12.32 6.10 -1.57
N ARG A 180 13.27 5.39 -0.98
CA ARG A 180 14.64 5.20 -1.52
C ARG A 180 14.87 3.77 -1.95
N ASP A 181 15.09 3.54 -3.24
CA ASP A 181 15.72 2.33 -3.77
C ASP A 181 17.24 2.59 -3.87
N PRO A 182 18.06 2.06 -2.95
CA PRO A 182 19.50 2.28 -2.97
C PRO A 182 20.19 1.46 -4.06
N THR A 183 19.63 0.32 -4.49
CA THR A 183 20.24 -0.55 -5.51
C THR A 183 20.30 0.08 -6.90
N ARG A 184 19.45 1.09 -7.15
CA ARG A 184 19.40 1.87 -8.40
C ARG A 184 19.69 3.35 -8.21
N ASP A 185 20.05 3.75 -7.01
CA ASP A 185 20.21 5.15 -6.63
C ASP A 185 18.98 6.01 -7.00
N GLN A 186 17.79 5.58 -6.57
CA GLN A 186 16.51 6.24 -6.87
C GLN A 186 15.81 6.72 -5.61
N LEU A 187 15.68 8.03 -5.47
CA LEU A 187 14.89 8.68 -4.43
C LEU A 187 13.61 9.26 -5.03
N PHE A 188 12.48 8.64 -4.68
CA PHE A 188 11.15 9.16 -4.94
C PHE A 188 10.75 10.06 -3.77
N SER A 189 10.25 11.27 -4.05
CA SER A 189 9.83 12.18 -2.99
C SER A 189 8.65 13.04 -3.42
N ALA A 190 7.80 13.38 -2.47
CA ALA A 190 6.66 14.25 -2.69
C ALA A 190 6.22 14.95 -1.40
N LEU A 191 5.80 16.19 -1.56
CA LEU A 191 5.07 16.99 -0.59
C LEU A 191 3.70 17.27 -1.16
N ARG A 192 2.65 17.17 -0.35
CA ARG A 192 1.27 17.46 -0.76
C ARG A 192 1.17 18.86 -1.39
N GLY A 193 0.67 18.93 -2.62
CA GLY A 193 0.58 20.16 -3.42
C GLY A 193 1.92 20.65 -4.01
N GLY A 194 3.01 19.92 -3.81
CA GLY A 194 4.36 20.25 -4.29
C GLY A 194 4.81 19.46 -5.52
N GLY A 195 4.04 18.47 -5.95
CA GLY A 195 4.40 17.56 -7.05
C GLY A 195 5.36 16.45 -6.61
N ALA A 196 5.46 15.41 -7.46
CA ALA A 196 6.33 14.26 -7.22
C ALA A 196 7.67 14.37 -7.98
N ARG A 197 8.74 13.88 -7.36
CA ARG A 197 10.09 13.87 -7.94
C ARG A 197 10.73 12.50 -7.84
N LEU A 198 11.61 12.21 -8.81
CA LEU A 198 12.58 11.12 -8.81
C LEU A 198 13.96 11.73 -9.03
N ASN A 199 14.86 11.65 -8.04
CA ASN A 199 16.18 12.29 -8.08
C ASN A 199 16.08 13.75 -8.55
N ASP A 200 15.24 14.52 -7.86
CA ASP A 200 14.95 15.94 -8.10
C ASP A 200 14.25 16.28 -9.42
N ARG A 201 14.04 15.32 -10.32
CA ARG A 201 13.29 15.50 -11.57
C ARG A 201 11.82 15.24 -11.35
N ALA A 202 10.96 16.12 -11.87
CA ALA A 202 9.52 15.90 -11.83
C ALA A 202 9.13 14.60 -12.56
N ILE A 203 8.21 13.84 -11.98
CA ILE A 203 7.66 12.61 -12.54
C ILE A 203 6.15 12.70 -12.65
N GLY A 204 5.58 11.82 -13.48
CA GLY A 204 4.14 11.66 -13.61
C GLY A 204 3.80 10.19 -13.82
N VAL A 205 2.56 9.83 -13.43
CA VAL A 205 1.98 8.55 -13.83
C VAL A 205 1.90 8.45 -15.36
N SER A 206 1.71 7.23 -15.87
CA SER A 206 1.48 7.07 -17.31
C SER A 206 0.14 7.68 -17.73
N GLY A 207 -0.02 7.93 -19.03
CA GLY A 207 -1.29 8.40 -19.61
C GLY A 207 -2.26 7.28 -19.97
N ARG A 208 -1.97 6.01 -19.62
CA ARG A 208 -2.80 4.87 -20.04
C ARG A 208 -4.17 4.90 -19.38
N SER A 209 -5.18 4.49 -20.14
CA SER A 209 -6.58 4.51 -19.72
C SER A 209 -7.35 3.26 -20.15
N SER A 210 -6.66 2.22 -20.65
CA SER A 210 -7.25 0.93 -21.01
C SER A 210 -6.49 -0.21 -20.34
N LEU A 211 -7.22 -1.22 -19.88
CA LEU A 211 -6.61 -2.41 -19.29
C LEU A 211 -5.89 -3.28 -20.33
N ASP A 212 -6.29 -3.20 -21.60
CA ASP A 212 -5.77 -4.04 -22.69
C ASP A 212 -4.25 -3.91 -22.89
N ASP A 213 -3.67 -2.76 -22.52
CA ASP A 213 -2.23 -2.47 -22.62
C ASP A 213 -1.62 -2.04 -21.28
N ALA A 214 -2.33 -2.22 -20.17
CA ALA A 214 -1.88 -1.86 -18.84
C ALA A 214 -0.96 -2.92 -18.22
N LEU A 215 0.05 -2.44 -17.50
CA LEU A 215 0.90 -3.25 -16.64
C LEU A 215 0.61 -2.95 -15.17
N VAL A 216 0.01 -3.91 -14.47
CA VAL A 216 -0.49 -3.71 -13.10
C VAL A 216 0.40 -4.43 -12.08
N GLY A 217 0.81 -3.74 -11.02
CA GLY A 217 1.45 -4.36 -9.87
C GLY A 217 0.43 -5.10 -8.99
N PHE A 218 0.73 -6.33 -8.62
CA PHE A 218 -0.11 -7.15 -7.74
C PHE A 218 0.68 -7.62 -6.53
N GLY A 219 0.21 -7.22 -5.35
CA GLY A 219 0.75 -7.62 -4.07
C GLY A 219 0.03 -8.83 -3.47
N TYR A 220 0.77 -9.65 -2.72
CA TYR A 220 0.22 -10.73 -1.91
C TYR A 220 1.09 -10.89 -0.66
N GLY A 221 0.47 -10.80 0.51
CA GLY A 221 1.11 -10.99 1.81
C GLY A 221 0.34 -11.97 2.68
N GLY A 222 0.93 -12.37 3.82
CA GLY A 222 0.34 -13.41 4.69
C GLY A 222 -1.04 -13.09 5.27
N ARG A 223 -1.48 -11.82 5.22
CA ARG A 223 -2.80 -11.36 5.66
C ARG A 223 -3.84 -11.33 4.54
N SER A 224 -3.45 -11.66 3.31
CA SER A 224 -4.35 -11.71 2.15
C SER A 224 -5.04 -13.07 2.05
N ASP A 225 -6.33 -13.07 1.69
CA ASP A 225 -7.05 -14.29 1.37
C ASP A 225 -6.56 -14.89 0.04
N PRO A 226 -6.05 -16.14 0.02
CA PRO A 226 -5.61 -16.79 -1.21
C PRO A 226 -6.72 -16.89 -2.27
N ALA A 227 -7.97 -17.12 -1.86
CA ALA A 227 -9.08 -17.25 -2.79
C ALA A 227 -9.42 -15.91 -3.45
N GLY A 228 -9.52 -14.84 -2.66
CA GLY A 228 -9.69 -13.47 -3.15
C GLY A 228 -8.57 -13.03 -4.09
N PHE A 229 -7.30 -13.34 -3.75
CA PHE A 229 -6.17 -13.03 -4.63
C PHE A 229 -6.24 -13.79 -5.97
N ALA A 230 -6.54 -15.09 -5.94
CA ALA A 230 -6.69 -15.89 -7.16
C ALA A 230 -7.83 -15.37 -8.05
N GLU A 231 -8.96 -14.99 -7.44
CA GLU A 231 -10.11 -14.45 -8.16
C GLU A 231 -9.81 -13.07 -8.78
N ALA A 232 -9.16 -12.16 -8.04
CA ALA A 232 -8.72 -10.87 -8.59
C ALA A 232 -7.73 -11.05 -9.75
N SER A 233 -6.79 -11.99 -9.62
CA SER A 233 -5.83 -12.34 -10.67
C SER A 233 -6.53 -12.88 -11.92
N ARG A 234 -7.52 -13.77 -11.76
CA ARG A 234 -8.33 -14.31 -12.85
C ARG A 234 -9.03 -13.18 -13.62
N ARG A 235 -9.67 -12.25 -12.91
CA ARG A 235 -10.40 -11.12 -13.50
C ARG A 235 -9.51 -10.20 -14.34
N ILE A 236 -8.28 -9.96 -13.90
CA ILE A 236 -7.29 -9.14 -14.64
C ILE A 236 -6.85 -9.86 -15.91
N LEU A 237 -6.53 -11.15 -15.81
CA LEU A 237 -6.12 -11.96 -16.96
C LEU A 237 -7.22 -12.06 -18.02
N GLU A 238 -8.49 -12.12 -17.60
CA GLU A 238 -9.66 -12.08 -18.50
C GLU A 238 -9.85 -10.73 -19.21
N ARG A 239 -9.18 -9.68 -18.74
CA ARG A 239 -9.10 -8.36 -19.38
C ARG A 239 -7.79 -8.14 -20.13
N HIS A 240 -7.01 -9.20 -20.37
CA HIS A 240 -5.73 -9.16 -21.09
C HIS A 240 -4.64 -8.27 -20.48
N ALA A 241 -4.88 -7.69 -19.30
CA ALA A 241 -3.88 -6.91 -18.58
C ALA A 241 -2.76 -7.82 -18.06
N GLU A 242 -1.52 -7.36 -18.22
CA GLU A 242 -0.38 -8.01 -17.61
C GLU A 242 -0.24 -7.59 -16.15
N PHE A 243 0.22 -8.50 -15.29
CA PHE A 243 0.59 -8.14 -13.92
C PHE A 243 2.04 -8.47 -13.56
N ARG A 244 2.56 -7.76 -12.55
CA ARG A 244 3.87 -8.00 -11.96
C ARG A 244 3.73 -8.13 -10.45
N ARG A 245 4.37 -9.14 -9.87
CA ARG A 245 4.56 -9.26 -8.42
C ARG A 245 6.04 -9.11 -8.12
N LEU A 246 6.43 -7.90 -7.69
CA LEU A 246 7.85 -7.52 -7.62
C LEU A 246 8.48 -7.74 -6.24
N GLY A 247 7.66 -7.89 -5.19
CA GLY A 247 8.13 -8.28 -3.85
C GLY A 247 8.46 -7.14 -2.89
N SER A 248 8.29 -5.88 -3.31
CA SER A 248 8.27 -4.68 -2.44
C SER A 248 7.08 -3.82 -2.84
N ALA A 249 6.24 -3.46 -1.87
CA ALA A 249 4.98 -2.76 -2.11
C ALA A 249 5.19 -1.27 -2.38
N ALA A 250 5.95 -0.58 -1.52
CA ALA A 250 6.25 0.84 -1.64
C ALA A 250 7.00 1.15 -2.94
N LEU A 251 7.96 0.30 -3.35
CA LEU A 251 8.68 0.48 -4.61
C LEU A 251 7.80 0.21 -5.83
N SER A 252 6.91 -0.79 -5.76
CA SER A 252 5.92 -1.06 -6.82
C SER A 252 4.95 0.13 -6.99
N LEU A 253 4.50 0.72 -5.89
CA LEU A 253 3.69 1.94 -5.92
C LEU A 253 4.45 3.13 -6.53
N CYS A 254 5.74 3.30 -6.21
CA CYS A 254 6.58 4.33 -6.84
C CYS A 254 6.80 4.08 -8.35
N TYR A 255 6.73 2.82 -8.80
CA TYR A 255 6.73 2.50 -10.22
C TYR A 255 5.44 2.95 -10.91
N VAL A 256 4.30 2.99 -10.21
CA VAL A 256 3.08 3.66 -10.70
C VAL A 256 3.31 5.15 -10.84
N ALA A 257 3.85 5.81 -9.80
CA ALA A 257 4.12 7.25 -9.80
C ALA A 257 5.08 7.71 -10.90
N SER A 258 5.95 6.81 -11.40
CA SER A 258 6.91 7.09 -12.48
C SER A 258 6.49 6.51 -13.84
N GLY A 259 5.26 6.01 -13.96
CA GLY A 259 4.70 5.48 -15.20
C GLY A 259 5.31 4.17 -15.70
N ARG A 260 6.05 3.45 -14.84
CA ARG A 260 6.61 2.12 -15.13
C ARG A 260 5.57 1.02 -14.94
N LEU A 261 4.63 1.24 -14.03
CA LEU A 261 3.39 0.49 -13.88
C LEU A 261 2.22 1.47 -14.08
N ASP A 262 1.07 0.95 -14.48
CA ASP A 262 -0.14 1.73 -14.74
C ASP A 262 -1.15 1.65 -13.58
N GLY A 263 -0.96 0.67 -12.69
CA GLY A 263 -1.66 0.57 -11.43
C GLY A 263 -1.02 -0.42 -10.48
N PHE A 264 -1.54 -0.45 -9.26
CA PHE A 264 -1.15 -1.37 -8.21
C PHE A 264 -2.35 -1.71 -7.34
N TRP A 265 -2.46 -2.98 -6.96
CA TRP A 265 -3.43 -3.43 -5.97
C TRP A 265 -2.84 -4.44 -5.01
N GLN A 266 -3.24 -4.33 -3.74
CA GLN A 266 -3.03 -5.36 -2.73
C GLN A 266 -4.17 -5.33 -1.70
N ALA A 267 -4.65 -6.51 -1.32
CA ALA A 267 -5.78 -6.66 -0.39
C ALA A 267 -5.52 -6.12 1.02
N HIS A 268 -4.27 -6.13 1.47
CA HIS A 268 -3.88 -5.60 2.77
C HIS A 268 -2.39 -5.24 2.79
N LEU A 269 -2.09 -4.03 3.28
CA LEU A 269 -0.76 -3.49 3.55
C LEU A 269 -0.77 -2.75 4.88
N SER A 270 0.39 -2.71 5.55
CA SER A 270 0.61 -1.85 6.71
C SER A 270 0.80 -0.39 6.25
N ALA A 271 0.72 0.55 7.19
CA ALA A 271 0.83 1.97 6.87
C ALA A 271 2.21 2.34 6.31
N TRP A 272 3.27 1.74 6.85
CA TRP A 272 4.64 1.98 6.43
C TRP A 272 4.94 1.48 5.00
N ASP A 273 4.29 0.41 4.55
CA ASP A 273 4.36 -0.11 3.17
C ASP A 273 3.70 0.82 2.13
N ALA A 274 2.76 1.67 2.54
CA ALA A 274 1.81 2.31 1.63
C ALA A 274 1.91 3.84 1.61
N LEU A 275 1.94 4.47 2.79
CA LEU A 275 1.62 5.90 2.92
C LEU A 275 2.57 6.80 2.13
N ALA A 276 3.88 6.53 2.20
CA ALA A 276 4.88 7.33 1.50
C ALA A 276 4.64 7.31 -0.02
N ALA A 277 4.58 6.10 -0.59
CA ALA A 277 4.40 5.93 -2.03
C ALA A 277 3.04 6.44 -2.52
N MET A 278 1.98 6.35 -1.72
CA MET A 278 0.67 6.89 -2.07
C MET A 278 0.66 8.42 -2.19
N VAL A 279 1.43 9.16 -1.37
CA VAL A 279 1.62 10.60 -1.57
C VAL A 279 2.32 10.86 -2.89
N VAL A 280 3.41 10.13 -3.17
CA VAL A 280 4.17 10.25 -4.42
C VAL A 280 3.27 10.01 -5.64
N ILE A 281 2.39 9.01 -5.61
CA ILE A 281 1.44 8.74 -6.70
C ILE A 281 0.46 9.90 -6.91
N ARG A 282 -0.16 10.40 -5.83
CA ARG A 282 -1.13 11.51 -5.95
C ARG A 282 -0.48 12.77 -6.53
N GLU A 283 0.72 13.08 -6.06
CA GLU A 283 1.49 14.24 -6.51
C GLU A 283 2.09 14.05 -7.92
N ALA A 284 2.18 12.81 -8.41
CA ALA A 284 2.49 12.48 -9.80
C ALA A 284 1.25 12.50 -10.73
N GLY A 285 0.07 12.89 -10.23
CA GLY A 285 -1.18 12.94 -10.99
C GLY A 285 -1.95 11.62 -11.04
N GLY A 286 -1.59 10.64 -10.22
CA GLY A 286 -2.32 9.38 -10.06
C GLY A 286 -3.50 9.48 -9.09
N ARG A 287 -4.30 8.41 -9.05
CA ARG A 287 -5.39 8.23 -8.08
C ARG A 287 -5.01 7.14 -7.08
N THR A 288 -5.40 7.34 -5.82
CA THR A 288 -5.28 6.34 -4.75
C THR A 288 -6.60 6.23 -3.98
N ASN A 289 -6.88 5.09 -3.36
CA ASN A 289 -7.96 4.97 -2.38
C ASN A 289 -7.63 5.76 -1.09
N ASP A 290 -8.63 5.91 -0.20
CA ASP A 290 -8.42 6.45 1.14
C ASP A 290 -7.89 5.35 2.07
N PHE A 291 -6.57 5.18 2.09
CA PHE A 291 -5.92 4.17 2.93
C PHE A 291 -6.12 4.43 4.42
N LEU A 292 -6.16 5.70 4.85
CA LEU A 292 -6.27 6.06 6.27
C LEU A 292 -7.68 5.88 6.84
N ALA A 293 -8.69 5.73 5.97
CA ALA A 293 -10.04 5.35 6.37
C ALA A 293 -10.05 4.13 7.30
N ASP A 294 -11.08 4.07 8.16
CA ASP A 294 -11.31 2.95 9.08
C ASP A 294 -10.06 2.53 9.88
N GLY A 295 -9.28 3.52 10.34
CA GLY A 295 -8.12 3.29 11.19
C GLY A 295 -6.92 2.65 10.47
N GLY A 296 -6.76 2.90 9.17
CA GLY A 296 -5.69 2.32 8.35
C GLY A 296 -4.28 2.63 8.84
N LEU A 297 -4.07 3.73 9.56
CA LEU A 297 -2.78 4.03 10.20
C LEU A 297 -2.35 2.93 11.19
N ALA A 298 -3.28 2.41 11.98
CA ALA A 298 -2.98 1.45 13.04
C ALA A 298 -3.16 -0.01 12.58
N ARG A 299 -4.12 -0.28 11.69
CA ARG A 299 -4.49 -1.65 11.29
C ARG A 299 -3.98 -2.07 9.92
N GLY A 300 -3.44 -1.10 9.16
CA GLY A 300 -3.28 -1.25 7.72
C GLY A 300 -4.63 -1.25 7.00
N ASN A 301 -4.58 -1.21 5.67
CA ASN A 301 -5.76 -1.24 4.83
C ASN A 301 -5.43 -1.88 3.47
N HIS A 302 -6.44 -2.09 2.63
CA HIS A 302 -6.22 -2.40 1.23
C HIS A 302 -5.61 -1.19 0.52
N VAL A 303 -4.83 -1.44 -0.53
CA VAL A 303 -4.27 -0.39 -1.39
C VAL A 303 -4.76 -0.58 -2.80
N LEU A 304 -5.23 0.52 -3.38
CA LEU A 304 -5.51 0.65 -4.79
C LEU A 304 -4.91 1.96 -5.28
N ALA A 305 -4.08 1.89 -6.31
CA ALA A 305 -3.53 3.05 -6.97
C ALA A 305 -3.45 2.84 -8.48
N ALA A 306 -3.69 3.86 -9.28
CA ALA A 306 -3.60 3.77 -10.74
C ALA A 306 -3.47 5.14 -11.41
N THR A 307 -3.23 5.12 -12.72
CA THR A 307 -3.53 6.28 -13.56
C THR A 307 -5.01 6.70 -13.41
N PRO A 308 -5.36 7.97 -13.68
CA PRO A 308 -6.74 8.42 -13.56
C PRO A 308 -7.73 7.61 -14.38
N GLY A 309 -7.34 7.19 -15.58
CA GLY A 309 -8.19 6.45 -16.52
C GLY A 309 -8.39 4.98 -16.18
N LEU A 310 -7.54 4.38 -15.34
CA LEU A 310 -7.61 2.95 -14.99
C LEU A 310 -8.18 2.68 -13.60
N PHE A 311 -8.27 3.70 -12.75
CA PHE A 311 -8.55 3.50 -11.33
C PHE A 311 -9.89 2.79 -11.09
N ASP A 312 -10.96 3.22 -11.76
CA ASP A 312 -12.30 2.67 -11.52
C ASP A 312 -12.42 1.23 -12.08
N ASP A 313 -11.79 0.96 -13.22
CA ASP A 313 -11.72 -0.39 -13.79
C ASP A 313 -10.93 -1.34 -12.88
N LEU A 314 -9.78 -0.90 -12.36
CA LEU A 314 -8.99 -1.70 -11.42
C LEU A 314 -9.72 -1.90 -10.08
N ALA A 315 -10.46 -0.90 -9.61
CA ALA A 315 -11.34 -1.02 -8.44
C ALA A 315 -12.38 -2.14 -8.64
N ALA A 316 -13.07 -2.15 -9.78
CA ALA A 316 -14.08 -3.16 -10.10
C ALA A 316 -13.49 -4.59 -10.15
N LEU A 317 -12.29 -4.74 -10.73
CA LEU A 317 -11.63 -6.05 -10.83
C LEU A 317 -11.14 -6.55 -9.48
N SER A 318 -10.67 -5.64 -8.62
CA SER A 318 -10.16 -5.99 -7.30
C SER A 318 -11.23 -6.44 -6.29
N GLY A 319 -12.52 -6.30 -6.64
CA GLY A 319 -13.63 -6.63 -5.76
C GLY A 319 -13.89 -5.59 -4.66
N LEU A 320 -13.31 -4.40 -4.81
CA LEU A 320 -13.52 -3.23 -3.94
C LEU A 320 -14.62 -2.27 -4.46
N GLY A 321 -15.33 -2.66 -5.53
CA GLY A 321 -16.44 -1.91 -6.13
C GLY A 321 -17.81 -2.39 -5.68
#